data_AF-Q3AEE0-F1
#
_entry.id   AF-Q3AEE0-F1
#
_cell.length_a   1.000
_cell.length_b   1.000
_cell.length_c   1.000
_cell.angle_alpha   90.00
_cell.angle_beta   90.00
_cell.angle_gamma   90.00
#
_symmetry.space_group_name_H-M   'P 1'
#
loop_
_entity.id
_entity.type
_entity.pdbx_description
1 polymer ?
#
loop_
_entity_poly.entity_id
_entity_poly.type
_entity_poly.pdbx_seq_one_letter_code
_entity_poly.pdbx_strand_id
1 'polypeptide(L)'
;MLKDDKGYILLTVLVIGIIFAILATGLFNLSLNEKSISNINLGKEQAYYCAEAGLELALYALEKDPQKFLRQNLTLDEFSDLPVGNGKIEQVTSQISSVSGSVYTILLESKGIVPNGAKKTVQARVKVSLGAAQNLNLNNFTLFLNNNEPNLNFNKKSEVIGNLVVPGDIVLEADDITGAVYGQNVTVLRGEGKSSFTITKIYYTNSVNTNGLNIPTEKINNLFSTLNLNFDDSYLRSLPNIVVLKTNKYSLSPGDSGKIVYLIPTEPNDEVEIDNNSSYQYNGNYLIISPNTIEIESSYSRANNNSNLTIISVNGDIKLEKKIDVTANLIALNGSLEYHDNSGKATVTGVVMVNDINKKENNNNVKAMLTYDPYNNLTNI
;
A
#
# COMPACT_ATOMS: atom_id res chain seq x y z
N MET A 1 -35.69 -41.03 88.84
CA MET A 1 -35.61 -39.68 88.24
C MET A 1 -35.53 -39.73 86.71
N LEU A 2 -36.22 -40.72 86.10
CA LEU A 2 -36.60 -40.83 84.69
C LEU A 2 -37.82 -41.76 84.71
N LYS A 3 -39.03 -41.21 84.77
CA LYS A 3 -40.28 -41.96 84.61
C LYS A 3 -41.38 -40.98 84.18
N ASP A 4 -41.12 -40.34 83.05
CA ASP A 4 -42.12 -39.57 82.32
C ASP A 4 -41.85 -39.77 80.83
N ASP A 5 -42.20 -40.96 80.33
CA ASP A 5 -41.96 -41.40 78.95
C ASP A 5 -42.53 -40.40 77.93
N LYS A 6 -43.57 -39.64 78.32
CA LYS A 6 -44.17 -38.57 77.51
C LYS A 6 -43.24 -37.36 77.31
N GLY A 7 -42.43 -36.99 78.30
CA GLY A 7 -41.48 -35.88 78.20
C GLY A 7 -40.30 -36.20 77.30
N TYR A 8 -39.83 -37.44 77.32
CA TYR A 8 -38.75 -37.91 76.47
C TYR A 8 -39.16 -38.00 74.98
N ILE A 9 -40.41 -38.39 74.71
CA ILE A 9 -40.99 -38.38 73.35
C ILE A 9 -41.04 -36.94 72.81
N LEU A 10 -41.51 -35.98 73.61
CA LEU A 10 -41.57 -34.57 73.21
C LEU A 10 -40.18 -34.01 72.89
N LEU A 11 -39.18 -34.30 73.74
CA LEU A 11 -37.79 -33.89 73.50
C LEU A 11 -37.23 -34.48 72.20
N THR A 12 -37.50 -35.77 71.95
CA THR A 12 -37.02 -36.47 70.76
C THR A 12 -37.63 -35.88 69.48
N VAL A 13 -38.93 -35.59 69.47
CA VAL A 13 -39.61 -34.93 68.34
C VAL A 13 -39.04 -33.52 68.11
N LEU A 14 -38.77 -32.77 69.19
CA LEU A 14 -38.17 -31.44 69.10
C LEU A 14 -36.77 -31.50 68.46
N VAL A 15 -35.91 -32.40 68.91
CA VAL A 15 -34.55 -32.57 68.38
C VAL A 15 -34.58 -32.99 66.92
N ILE A 16 -35.43 -33.96 66.57
CA ILE A 16 -35.63 -34.39 65.17
C ILE A 16 -36.14 -33.22 64.31
N GLY A 17 -37.09 -32.43 64.83
CA GLY A 17 -37.59 -31.24 64.16
C GLY A 17 -36.51 -30.18 63.89
N ILE A 18 -35.62 -29.94 64.87
CA ILE A 18 -34.48 -29.04 64.71
C ILE A 18 -33.50 -29.56 63.65
N ILE A 19 -33.21 -30.87 63.66
CA ILE A 19 -32.34 -31.50 62.65
C ILE A 19 -32.94 -31.32 61.25
N PHE A 20 -34.25 -31.56 61.07
CA PHE A 20 -34.92 -31.34 59.80
C PHE A 20 -34.93 -29.87 59.37
N ALA A 21 -35.10 -28.93 60.29
CA ALA A 21 -35.04 -27.49 59.98
C ALA A 21 -33.64 -27.07 59.50
N ILE A 22 -32.57 -27.58 60.13
CA ILE A 22 -31.19 -27.32 59.71
C ILE A 22 -30.93 -27.92 58.32
N LEU A 23 -31.36 -29.16 58.08
CA LEU A 23 -31.24 -29.82 56.77
C LEU A 23 -32.01 -29.06 55.68
N ALA A 24 -33.25 -28.66 55.96
CA ALA A 24 -34.08 -27.89 55.02
C ALA A 24 -33.43 -26.55 54.66
N THR A 25 -32.86 -25.85 55.65
CA THR A 25 -32.13 -24.60 55.43
C THR A 25 -30.87 -24.83 54.60
N GLY A 26 -30.14 -25.91 54.87
CA GLY A 26 -28.97 -26.31 54.08
C GLY A 26 -29.31 -26.57 52.61
N LEU A 27 -30.38 -27.34 52.35
CA LEU A 27 -30.86 -27.63 51.00
C LEU A 27 -31.33 -26.37 50.25
N PHE A 28 -32.01 -25.46 50.95
CA PHE A 28 -32.44 -24.19 50.36
C PHE A 28 -31.26 -23.30 49.97
N ASN A 29 -30.25 -23.19 50.83
CA ASN A 29 -29.02 -22.44 50.54
C ASN A 29 -28.23 -23.03 49.36
N LEU A 30 -28.14 -24.37 49.29
CA LEU A 30 -27.53 -25.04 48.14
C LEU A 30 -28.29 -24.73 46.84
N SER A 31 -29.62 -24.78 46.87
CA SER A 31 -30.46 -24.46 45.70
C SER A 31 -30.30 -23.01 45.23
N LEU A 32 -30.22 -22.05 46.18
CA LEU A 32 -29.96 -20.64 45.85
C LEU A 32 -28.56 -20.44 45.26
N ASN A 33 -27.56 -21.12 45.81
CA ASN A 33 -26.20 -21.06 45.30
C ASN A 33 -26.09 -21.67 43.89
N GLU A 34 -26.73 -22.81 43.64
CA GLU A 34 -26.78 -23.42 42.30
C GLU A 34 -27.45 -22.48 41.28
N LYS A 35 -28.55 -21.82 41.66
CA LYS A 35 -29.21 -20.83 40.81
C LYS A 35 -28.30 -19.64 40.51
N SER A 36 -27.58 -19.15 41.51
CA SER A 36 -26.62 -18.05 41.34
C SER A 36 -25.47 -18.43 40.40
N ILE A 37 -24.88 -19.61 40.61
CA ILE A 37 -23.81 -20.16 39.77
C ILE A 37 -24.31 -20.36 38.34
N SER A 38 -25.52 -20.91 38.17
CA SER A 38 -26.16 -21.11 36.88
C SER A 38 -26.34 -19.79 36.12
N ASN A 39 -26.82 -18.73 36.78
CA ASN A 39 -26.96 -17.41 36.17
C ASN A 39 -25.62 -16.78 35.75
N ILE A 40 -24.57 -16.97 36.55
CA ILE A 40 -23.22 -16.50 36.21
C ILE A 40 -22.68 -17.26 34.99
N ASN A 41 -22.86 -18.57 34.96
CA ASN A 41 -22.43 -19.40 33.83
C ASN A 41 -23.18 -19.04 32.55
N LEU A 42 -24.50 -18.87 32.63
CA LEU A 42 -25.33 -18.37 31.54
C LEU A 42 -24.82 -17.01 31.02
N GLY A 43 -24.50 -16.07 31.92
CA GLY A 43 -23.96 -14.77 31.55
C GLY A 43 -22.61 -14.86 30.83
N LYS A 44 -21.71 -15.73 31.30
CA LYS A 44 -20.41 -15.95 30.67
C LYS A 44 -20.55 -16.55 29.27
N GLU A 45 -21.47 -17.49 29.11
CA GLU A 45 -21.76 -18.15 27.84
C GLU A 45 -22.39 -17.16 26.84
N GLN A 46 -23.34 -16.34 27.29
CA GLN A 46 -23.91 -15.27 26.47
C GLN A 46 -22.85 -14.22 26.07
N ALA A 47 -21.97 -13.80 26.99
CA ALA A 47 -20.88 -12.88 26.67
C ALA A 47 -19.90 -13.47 25.66
N TYR A 48 -19.65 -14.79 25.74
CA TYR A 48 -18.81 -15.51 24.79
C TYR A 48 -19.43 -15.48 23.37
N TYR A 49 -20.72 -15.75 23.24
CA TYR A 49 -21.41 -15.65 21.93
C TYR A 49 -21.43 -14.23 21.38
N CYS A 50 -21.56 -13.21 22.23
CA CYS A 50 -21.44 -11.81 21.79
C CYS A 50 -20.03 -11.52 21.24
N ALA A 51 -18.99 -12.02 21.91
CA ALA A 51 -17.61 -11.87 21.46
C ALA A 51 -17.35 -12.61 20.13
N GLU A 52 -17.85 -13.83 19.97
CA GLU A 52 -17.75 -14.58 18.71
C GLU A 52 -18.44 -13.85 17.56
N ALA A 53 -19.64 -13.28 17.77
CA ALA A 53 -20.33 -12.50 16.75
C ALA A 53 -19.52 -11.27 16.29
N GLY A 54 -18.86 -10.57 17.21
CA GLY A 54 -17.97 -9.46 16.85
C GLY A 54 -16.75 -9.91 16.04
N LEU A 55 -16.25 -11.12 16.32
CA LEU A 55 -15.11 -11.70 15.59
C LEU A 55 -15.52 -12.16 14.18
N GLU A 56 -16.69 -12.76 14.02
CA GLU A 56 -17.30 -13.12 12.74
C GLU A 56 -17.50 -11.88 11.85
N LEU A 57 -18.03 -10.78 12.42
CA LEU A 57 -18.18 -9.51 11.71
C LEU A 57 -16.83 -8.93 11.28
N ALA A 58 -15.81 -9.02 12.14
CA ALA A 58 -14.46 -8.58 11.83
C ALA A 58 -13.84 -9.41 10.70
N LEU A 59 -14.03 -10.74 10.72
CA LEU A 59 -13.60 -11.65 9.65
C LEU A 59 -14.29 -11.32 8.32
N TYR A 60 -15.60 -11.08 8.35
CA TYR A 60 -16.35 -10.70 7.15
C TYR A 60 -15.89 -9.35 6.58
N ALA A 61 -15.64 -8.37 7.45
CA ALA A 61 -15.11 -7.08 7.03
C ALA A 61 -13.68 -7.20 6.48
N LEU A 62 -12.86 -8.06 7.08
CA LEU A 62 -11.53 -8.39 6.59
C LEU A 62 -11.56 -9.06 5.21
N GLU A 63 -12.55 -9.91 4.95
CA GLU A 63 -12.76 -10.54 3.63
C GLU A 63 -13.17 -9.51 2.57
N LYS A 64 -14.02 -8.55 2.93
CA LYS A 64 -14.50 -7.51 2.02
C LYS A 64 -13.48 -6.42 1.72
N ASP A 65 -12.74 -5.96 2.72
CA ASP A 65 -11.73 -4.91 2.59
C ASP A 65 -10.51 -5.23 3.46
N PRO A 66 -9.58 -6.08 2.96
CA PRO A 66 -8.37 -6.44 3.70
C PRO A 66 -7.48 -5.25 4.01
N GLN A 67 -7.49 -4.19 3.18
CA GLN A 67 -6.57 -3.07 3.30
C GLN A 67 -6.86 -2.21 4.54
N LYS A 68 -8.14 -2.10 4.93
CA LYS A 68 -8.54 -1.42 6.16
C LYS A 68 -7.82 -1.95 7.40
N PHE A 69 -7.53 -3.26 7.44
CA PHE A 69 -6.93 -3.96 8.57
C PHE A 69 -5.39 -3.95 8.58
N LEU A 70 -4.76 -3.40 7.55
CA LEU A 70 -3.31 -3.21 7.48
C LEU A 70 -2.81 -1.99 8.26
N ARG A 71 -3.74 -1.17 8.78
CA ARG A 71 -3.40 -0.06 9.69
C ARG A 71 -3.06 -0.62 11.07
N GLN A 72 -1.96 -0.15 11.68
CA GLN A 72 -1.58 -0.61 13.01
C GLN A 72 -2.64 -0.23 14.05
N ASN A 73 -3.01 -1.21 14.90
CA ASN A 73 -3.89 -1.05 16.06
C ASN A 73 -5.24 -0.38 15.73
N LEU A 74 -6.02 -1.02 14.87
CA LEU A 74 -7.34 -0.54 14.49
C LEU A 74 -8.37 -0.95 15.55
N THR A 75 -9.15 0.02 16.03
CA THR A 75 -10.41 -0.24 16.74
C THR A 75 -11.55 -0.10 15.74
N LEU A 76 -12.45 -1.09 15.70
CA LEU A 76 -13.57 -1.14 14.76
C LEU A 76 -14.82 -0.64 15.46
N ASP A 77 -14.90 0.68 15.65
CA ASP A 77 -15.99 1.33 16.38
C ASP A 77 -17.36 1.08 15.77
N GLU A 78 -17.41 0.76 14.48
CA GLU A 78 -18.63 0.37 13.75
C GLU A 78 -19.27 -0.92 14.25
N PHE A 79 -18.52 -1.77 14.98
CA PHE A 79 -19.03 -2.99 15.59
C PHE A 79 -19.32 -2.83 17.09
N SER A 80 -18.86 -1.73 17.69
CA SER A 80 -19.08 -1.45 19.11
C SER A 80 -20.57 -1.16 19.36
N ASP A 81 -21.05 -1.64 20.50
CA ASP A 81 -22.44 -1.52 20.97
C ASP A 81 -23.51 -2.22 20.12
N LEU A 82 -23.12 -3.02 19.12
CA LEU A 82 -24.07 -3.81 18.36
C LEU A 82 -24.76 -4.86 19.25
N PRO A 83 -26.12 -4.90 19.27
CA PRO A 83 -26.85 -5.86 20.09
C PRO A 83 -26.76 -7.27 19.48
N VAL A 84 -26.43 -8.25 20.33
CA VAL A 84 -26.36 -9.67 19.97
C VAL A 84 -27.16 -10.45 21.01
N GLY A 85 -28.39 -10.84 20.66
CA GLY A 85 -29.32 -11.46 21.59
C GLY A 85 -29.63 -10.55 22.78
N ASN A 86 -29.32 -11.02 24.00
CA ASN A 86 -29.49 -10.27 25.24
C ASN A 86 -28.24 -9.49 25.66
N GLY A 87 -27.17 -9.49 24.87
CA GLY A 87 -25.93 -8.77 25.14
C GLY A 87 -25.55 -7.82 24.01
N LYS A 88 -24.29 -7.36 24.03
CA LYS A 88 -23.73 -6.53 22.98
C LYS A 88 -22.23 -6.77 22.81
N ILE A 89 -21.72 -6.39 21.65
CA ILE A 89 -20.29 -6.30 21.38
C ILE A 89 -19.78 -5.03 22.08
N GLU A 90 -18.83 -5.17 23.00
CA GLU A 90 -18.22 -4.04 23.72
C GLU A 90 -17.15 -3.38 22.86
N GLN A 91 -16.31 -4.17 22.21
CA GLN A 91 -15.20 -3.66 21.39
C GLN A 91 -14.67 -4.76 20.47
N VAL A 92 -14.21 -4.35 19.28
CA VAL A 92 -13.43 -5.20 18.38
C VAL A 92 -12.14 -4.47 17.99
N THR A 93 -10.99 -5.13 18.11
CA THR A 93 -9.69 -4.59 17.74
C THR A 93 -8.93 -5.51 16.80
N SER A 94 -8.01 -4.92 16.04
CA SER A 94 -7.12 -5.61 15.11
C SER A 94 -5.69 -5.14 15.29
N GLN A 95 -4.76 -6.08 15.38
CA GLN A 95 -3.32 -5.81 15.47
C GLN A 95 -2.54 -6.73 14.53
N ILE A 96 -1.56 -6.17 13.82
CA ILE A 96 -0.61 -6.96 13.03
C ILE A 96 0.36 -7.65 14.00
N SER A 97 0.32 -8.97 14.05
CA SER A 97 1.17 -9.79 14.91
C SER A 97 2.52 -10.13 14.26
N SER A 98 2.53 -10.37 12.95
CA SER A 98 3.76 -10.62 12.18
C SER A 98 3.52 -10.45 10.67
N VAL A 99 4.60 -10.20 9.95
CA VAL A 99 4.62 -10.09 8.49
C VAL A 99 5.71 -11.02 7.94
N SER A 100 5.37 -11.87 6.97
CA SER A 100 6.32 -12.75 6.30
C SER A 100 6.03 -12.78 4.80
N GLY A 101 6.83 -12.04 4.03
CA GLY A 101 6.55 -11.82 2.61
C GLY A 101 5.19 -11.12 2.40
N SER A 102 4.33 -11.69 1.56
CA SER A 102 2.97 -11.20 1.28
C SER A 102 1.88 -11.77 2.21
N VAL A 103 2.28 -12.46 3.29
CA VAL A 103 1.35 -13.03 4.27
C VAL A 103 1.40 -12.23 5.56
N TYR A 104 0.25 -11.65 5.91
CA TYR A 104 0.05 -10.91 7.16
C TYR A 104 -0.63 -11.82 8.18
N THR A 105 -0.09 -11.89 9.39
CA THR A 105 -0.78 -12.52 10.52
C THR A 105 -1.42 -11.43 11.37
N ILE A 106 -2.75 -11.38 11.34
CA ILE A 106 -3.55 -10.39 12.07
C ILE A 106 -4.15 -11.07 13.29
N LEU A 107 -3.99 -10.44 14.46
CA LEU A 107 -4.67 -10.78 15.68
C LEU A 107 -5.96 -9.94 15.76
N LEU A 108 -7.09 -10.60 15.62
CA LEU A 108 -8.41 -10.01 15.88
C LEU A 108 -8.80 -10.33 17.31
N GLU A 109 -9.28 -9.33 18.04
CA GLU A 109 -9.82 -9.48 19.38
C GLU A 109 -11.22 -8.88 19.43
N SER A 110 -12.17 -9.60 20.03
CA SER A 110 -13.53 -9.15 20.22
C SER A 110 -13.95 -9.37 21.67
N LYS A 111 -14.62 -8.39 22.25
CA LYS A 111 -15.08 -8.39 23.64
C LYS A 111 -16.60 -8.27 23.67
N GLY A 112 -17.26 -9.23 24.30
CA GLY A 112 -18.71 -9.26 24.51
C GLY A 112 -19.07 -8.92 25.96
N ILE A 113 -20.20 -8.24 26.14
CA ILE A 113 -20.75 -7.87 27.45
C ILE A 113 -22.26 -8.13 27.50
N VAL A 114 -22.75 -8.59 28.65
CA VAL A 114 -24.17 -8.84 28.92
C VAL A 114 -24.68 -8.02 30.12
N PRO A 115 -26.01 -7.81 30.28
CA PRO A 115 -26.58 -6.92 31.30
C PRO A 115 -26.23 -7.27 32.75
N ASN A 116 -25.95 -8.55 33.04
CA ASN A 116 -25.51 -8.98 34.37
C ASN A 116 -24.03 -8.67 34.67
N GLY A 117 -23.34 -7.97 33.76
CA GLY A 117 -21.96 -7.52 33.90
C GLY A 117 -20.91 -8.56 33.51
N ALA A 118 -21.30 -9.77 33.09
CA ALA A 118 -20.34 -10.75 32.60
C ALA A 118 -19.70 -10.25 31.30
N LYS A 119 -18.38 -10.44 31.19
CA LYS A 119 -17.56 -10.06 30.03
C LYS A 119 -16.74 -11.25 29.56
N LYS A 120 -16.56 -11.36 28.25
CA LYS A 120 -15.64 -12.32 27.63
C LYS A 120 -14.93 -11.70 26.45
N THR A 121 -13.67 -12.07 26.30
CA THR A 121 -12.82 -11.69 25.17
C THR A 121 -12.45 -12.95 24.41
N VAL A 122 -12.59 -12.92 23.10
CA VAL A 122 -12.21 -13.99 22.17
C VAL A 122 -11.19 -13.41 21.20
N GLN A 123 -10.15 -14.20 20.90
CA GLN A 123 -9.08 -13.81 19.99
C GLN A 123 -8.96 -14.82 18.86
N ALA A 124 -8.70 -14.34 17.65
CA ALA A 124 -8.38 -15.17 16.50
C ALA A 124 -7.12 -14.67 15.80
N ARG A 125 -6.26 -15.60 15.40
CA ARG A 125 -5.11 -15.30 14.53
C ARG A 125 -5.46 -15.70 13.11
N VAL A 126 -5.53 -14.71 12.24
CA VAL A 126 -5.92 -14.89 10.84
C VAL A 126 -4.69 -14.66 9.98
N LYS A 127 -4.37 -15.63 9.13
CA LYS A 127 -3.36 -15.46 8.09
C LYS A 127 -4.06 -14.95 6.84
N VAL A 128 -3.78 -13.70 6.51
CA VAL A 128 -4.25 -13.10 5.26
C VAL A 128 -3.12 -13.22 4.26
N SER A 129 -3.27 -14.17 3.33
CA SER A 129 -2.50 -14.13 2.11
C SER A 129 -3.27 -13.25 1.15
N LEU A 130 -2.75 -12.05 0.91
CA LEU A 130 -3.13 -11.31 -0.28
C LEU A 130 -2.58 -12.15 -1.43
N GLY A 131 -3.38 -13.09 -1.95
CA GLY A 131 -2.92 -14.17 -2.84
C GLY A 131 -2.16 -13.63 -4.05
N ALA A 132 -1.51 -14.45 -4.88
CA ALA A 132 -0.71 -13.93 -6.01
C ALA A 132 -1.45 -13.01 -7.02
N ALA A 133 -2.79 -12.89 -6.93
CA ALA A 133 -3.63 -11.93 -7.65
C ALA A 133 -3.95 -10.63 -6.86
N GLN A 134 -3.67 -10.59 -5.55
CA GLN A 134 -3.68 -9.44 -4.64
C GLN A 134 -2.33 -9.17 -3.95
N ASN A 135 -1.27 -9.92 -4.30
CA ASN A 135 -0.04 -9.25 -4.69
C ASN A 135 -0.52 -8.16 -5.63
N LEU A 136 -0.48 -6.91 -5.17
CA LEU A 136 -0.40 -5.72 -5.97
C LEU A 136 0.05 -6.12 -7.38
N ASN A 137 -0.90 -6.33 -8.28
CA ASN A 137 -0.62 -6.76 -9.63
C ASN A 137 -0.14 -5.49 -10.35
N LEU A 138 1.06 -5.07 -9.96
CA LEU A 138 1.78 -3.90 -10.45
C LEU A 138 2.20 -4.09 -11.91
N ASN A 139 1.82 -5.21 -12.55
CA ASN A 139 1.85 -5.37 -14.00
C ASN A 139 0.97 -4.33 -14.73
N ASN A 140 0.13 -3.57 -14.01
CA ASN A 140 -0.62 -2.42 -14.54
C ASN A 140 -0.69 -1.27 -13.52
N PHE A 141 0.43 -0.92 -12.89
CA PHE A 141 0.49 0.29 -12.08
C PHE A 141 0.99 1.49 -12.89
N THR A 142 0.17 2.54 -12.86
CA THR A 142 0.43 3.86 -13.37
C THR A 142 0.33 4.77 -12.14
N LEU A 143 1.46 5.28 -11.64
CA LEU A 143 1.49 6.28 -10.59
C LEU A 143 0.92 7.56 -11.20
N PHE A 144 -0.24 8.00 -10.71
CA PHE A 144 -0.79 9.29 -11.07
C PHE A 144 -0.23 10.30 -10.08
N LEU A 145 0.62 11.19 -10.59
CA LEU A 145 1.01 12.42 -9.91
C LEU A 145 -0.23 13.28 -9.79
N ASN A 146 -0.68 13.51 -8.56
CA ASN A 146 -1.95 14.16 -8.25
C ASN A 146 -1.86 15.68 -8.43
N ASN A 147 -1.42 16.11 -9.61
CA ASN A 147 -1.24 17.50 -9.96
C ASN A 147 -2.26 17.79 -11.04
N ASN A 148 -3.11 18.80 -10.83
CA ASN A 148 -4.18 19.15 -11.77
C ASN A 148 -3.69 19.76 -13.11
N GLU A 149 -2.37 19.79 -13.35
CA GLU A 149 -1.77 20.30 -14.59
C GLU A 149 -0.45 19.59 -14.96
N PRO A 150 -0.50 18.38 -15.55
CA PRO A 150 0.57 18.00 -16.48
C PRO A 150 0.01 17.70 -17.86
N ASN A 151 0.39 18.52 -18.83
CA ASN A 151 0.09 18.34 -20.25
C ASN A 151 1.36 17.88 -20.96
N LEU A 152 1.54 16.57 -21.16
CA LEU A 152 2.71 16.11 -21.93
C LEU A 152 2.48 16.43 -23.41
N ASN A 153 3.17 17.47 -23.90
CA ASN A 153 3.14 17.89 -25.30
C ASN A 153 4.47 17.56 -25.99
N PHE A 154 4.46 16.54 -26.85
CA PHE A 154 5.59 16.29 -27.75
C PHE A 154 5.54 17.26 -28.92
N ASN A 155 6.18 18.43 -28.80
CA ASN A 155 6.35 19.34 -29.93
C ASN A 155 7.41 18.79 -30.91
N LYS A 156 6.97 17.95 -31.85
CA LYS A 156 7.65 17.50 -33.09
C LYS A 156 8.95 16.67 -32.91
N LYS A 157 9.00 15.54 -33.64
CA LYS A 157 10.17 14.63 -33.84
C LYS A 157 10.62 13.73 -32.67
N SER A 158 9.76 13.40 -31.73
CA SER A 158 10.06 12.41 -30.67
C SER A 158 9.74 10.97 -31.12
N GLU A 159 10.55 10.01 -30.71
CA GLU A 159 10.33 8.56 -30.93
C GLU A 159 10.15 7.89 -29.57
N VAL A 160 8.96 7.33 -29.33
CA VAL A 160 8.64 6.63 -28.07
C VAL A 160 8.46 5.15 -28.37
N ILE A 161 9.35 4.31 -27.81
CA ILE A 161 9.28 2.85 -27.93
C ILE A 161 9.07 2.27 -26.52
N GLY A 162 7.81 2.09 -26.11
CA GLY A 162 7.49 1.56 -24.79
C GLY A 162 6.16 1.99 -24.19
N ASN A 163 6.01 1.75 -22.88
CA ASN A 163 4.86 2.14 -22.09
C ASN A 163 5.05 3.57 -21.55
N LEU A 164 4.20 4.51 -21.95
CA LEU A 164 4.24 5.92 -21.54
C LEU A 164 3.14 6.20 -20.51
N VAL A 165 3.52 6.65 -19.31
CA VAL A 165 2.60 7.01 -18.22
C VAL A 165 2.63 8.51 -17.98
N VAL A 166 1.50 9.18 -18.15
CA VAL A 166 1.35 10.62 -17.86
C VAL A 166 0.19 10.82 -16.89
N PRO A 167 0.33 11.67 -15.87
CA PRO A 167 -0.72 11.87 -14.87
C PRO A 167 -1.93 12.67 -15.34
N GLY A 168 -1.76 13.47 -16.40
CA GLY A 168 -2.77 14.41 -16.91
C GLY A 168 -3.10 14.18 -18.38
N ASP A 169 -3.38 15.26 -19.11
CA ASP A 169 -3.73 15.18 -20.52
C ASP A 169 -2.48 14.91 -21.35
N ILE A 170 -2.60 13.97 -22.29
CA ILE A 170 -1.53 13.66 -23.24
C ILE A 170 -1.92 14.23 -24.59
N VAL A 171 -1.07 15.08 -25.16
CA VAL A 171 -1.13 15.47 -26.58
C VAL A 171 0.11 14.91 -27.28
N LEU A 172 -0.09 13.81 -27.99
CA LEU A 172 0.98 13.19 -28.78
C LEU A 172 0.99 13.78 -30.20
N GLU A 173 1.95 14.65 -30.51
CA GLU A 173 2.25 15.10 -31.88
C GLU A 173 3.63 14.54 -32.32
N ALA A 174 3.71 13.23 -32.53
CA ALA A 174 4.96 12.51 -32.83
C ALA A 174 4.97 11.83 -34.20
N ASP A 175 6.17 11.60 -34.75
CA ASP A 175 6.37 11.00 -36.07
C ASP A 175 6.35 9.46 -36.06
N ASP A 176 6.66 8.79 -34.94
CA ASP A 176 6.53 7.33 -34.79
C ASP A 176 6.31 6.97 -33.30
N ILE A 177 5.23 6.23 -33.00
CA ILE A 177 4.92 5.73 -31.65
C ILE A 177 4.70 4.22 -31.72
N THR A 178 5.46 3.47 -30.91
CA THR A 178 5.30 2.02 -30.79
C THR A 178 5.24 1.62 -29.30
N GLY A 179 4.06 1.24 -28.80
CA GLY A 179 3.90 0.82 -27.40
C GLY A 179 2.52 1.14 -26.79
N ALA A 180 2.41 1.08 -25.46
CA ALA A 180 1.18 1.39 -24.74
C ALA A 180 1.22 2.80 -24.12
N VAL A 181 0.09 3.48 -24.04
CA VAL A 181 -0.03 4.84 -23.51
C VAL A 181 -1.05 4.86 -22.37
N TYR A 182 -0.73 5.56 -21.28
CA TYR A 182 -1.54 5.67 -20.07
C TYR A 182 -1.66 7.15 -19.70
N GLY A 183 -2.86 7.74 -19.74
CA GLY A 183 -3.10 9.17 -19.47
C GLY A 183 -4.50 9.45 -18.91
N GLN A 184 -4.78 10.67 -18.41
CA GLN A 184 -6.11 11.03 -17.90
C GLN A 184 -7.11 11.27 -19.05
N ASN A 185 -6.74 12.18 -19.96
CA ASN A 185 -7.28 12.27 -21.31
C ASN A 185 -6.16 12.00 -22.31
N VAL A 186 -6.41 11.17 -23.32
CA VAL A 186 -5.41 10.87 -24.36
C VAL A 186 -5.88 11.44 -25.69
N THR A 187 -5.17 12.45 -26.18
CA THR A 187 -5.32 12.99 -27.53
C THR A 187 -4.12 12.56 -28.38
N VAL A 188 -4.38 11.78 -29.42
CA VAL A 188 -3.35 11.37 -30.38
C VAL A 188 -3.56 12.16 -31.67
N LEU A 189 -2.57 12.96 -32.05
CA LEU A 189 -2.56 13.70 -33.30
C LEU A 189 -1.61 13.00 -34.28
N ARG A 190 -2.00 12.90 -35.55
CA ARG A 190 -1.08 12.47 -36.61
C ARG A 190 -0.15 13.63 -36.95
N GLY A 191 1.17 13.43 -36.81
CA GLY A 191 2.17 14.36 -37.31
C GLY A 191 2.12 14.52 -38.84
N GLU A 192 2.63 15.63 -39.36
CA GLU A 192 2.60 15.96 -40.81
C GLU A 192 3.45 15.01 -41.70
N GLY A 193 4.14 14.03 -41.12
CA GLY A 193 5.02 13.07 -41.80
C GLY A 193 4.38 11.77 -42.32
N LYS A 194 5.12 11.00 -43.13
CA LYS A 194 4.78 9.60 -43.52
C LYS A 194 5.09 8.64 -42.37
N SER A 195 4.41 8.86 -41.25
CA SER A 195 4.60 8.20 -39.96
C SER A 195 3.91 6.84 -39.85
N SER A 196 4.55 5.88 -39.18
CA SER A 196 3.95 4.58 -38.85
C SER A 196 3.54 4.55 -37.37
N PHE A 197 2.25 4.39 -37.09
CA PHE A 197 1.73 4.35 -35.73
C PHE A 197 1.31 2.92 -35.35
N THR A 198 1.93 2.35 -34.32
CA THR A 198 1.54 1.05 -33.75
C THR A 198 1.26 1.19 -32.25
N ILE A 199 0.04 1.59 -31.92
CA ILE A 199 -0.42 1.60 -30.54
C ILE A 199 -0.86 0.19 -30.15
N THR A 200 -0.23 -0.37 -29.12
CA THR A 200 -0.57 -1.70 -28.61
C THR A 200 -1.71 -1.65 -27.61
N LYS A 201 -1.79 -0.58 -26.79
CA LYS A 201 -2.88 -0.35 -25.82
C LYS A 201 -2.97 1.11 -25.36
N ILE A 202 -4.17 1.59 -25.06
CA ILE A 202 -4.47 2.89 -24.45
C ILE A 202 -5.28 2.64 -23.18
N TYR A 203 -4.84 3.31 -22.13
CA TYR A 203 -5.46 3.28 -20.82
C TYR A 203 -5.77 4.72 -20.41
N TYR A 204 -7.01 4.96 -20.00
CA TYR A 204 -7.51 6.30 -19.70
C TYR A 204 -8.51 6.31 -18.56
N THR A 205 -8.78 7.48 -17.99
CA THR A 205 -9.74 7.63 -16.88
C THR A 205 -10.98 8.44 -17.29
N ASN A 206 -10.83 9.39 -18.21
CA ASN A 206 -11.92 10.29 -18.61
C ASN A 206 -12.33 10.11 -20.08
N SER A 207 -11.46 10.47 -21.02
CA SER A 207 -11.79 10.39 -22.46
C SER A 207 -10.58 10.05 -23.35
N VAL A 208 -10.86 9.50 -24.54
CA VAL A 208 -9.88 9.30 -25.61
C VAL A 208 -10.37 10.01 -26.85
N ASN A 209 -9.55 10.91 -27.41
CA ASN A 209 -9.80 11.52 -28.72
C ASN A 209 -8.71 11.08 -29.71
N THR A 210 -9.12 10.40 -30.79
CA THR A 210 -8.18 9.83 -31.76
C THR A 210 -8.00 10.68 -33.02
N ASN A 211 -8.64 11.85 -33.15
CA ASN A 211 -8.50 12.84 -34.25
C ASN A 211 -8.05 12.26 -35.63
N GLY A 212 -8.79 11.27 -36.13
CA GLY A 212 -8.57 10.68 -37.46
C GLY A 212 -7.72 9.39 -37.49
N LEU A 213 -7.29 8.86 -36.34
CA LEU A 213 -6.65 7.55 -36.22
C LEU A 213 -7.69 6.47 -35.88
N ASN A 214 -7.64 5.36 -36.62
CA ASN A 214 -8.45 4.17 -36.35
C ASN A 214 -7.74 3.28 -35.33
N ILE A 215 -8.03 3.49 -34.05
CA ILE A 215 -7.51 2.66 -32.95
C ILE A 215 -8.61 1.65 -32.56
N PRO A 216 -8.35 0.33 -32.65
CA PRO A 216 -9.33 -0.67 -32.28
C PRO A 216 -9.80 -0.51 -30.83
N THR A 217 -11.10 -0.56 -30.59
CA THR A 217 -11.73 -0.33 -29.27
C THR A 217 -11.26 -1.30 -28.19
N GLU A 218 -10.89 -2.53 -28.56
CA GLU A 218 -10.34 -3.54 -27.63
C GLU A 218 -8.97 -3.15 -27.06
N LYS A 219 -8.31 -2.18 -27.68
CA LYS A 219 -7.06 -1.60 -27.17
C LYS A 219 -7.31 -0.46 -26.20
N ILE A 220 -8.56 -0.07 -25.91
CA ILE A 220 -8.94 1.12 -25.14
C ILE A 220 -9.66 0.66 -23.84
N ASN A 221 -9.09 0.92 -22.66
CA ASN A 221 -9.64 0.46 -21.37
C ASN A 221 -9.74 1.57 -20.30
N ASN A 222 -10.85 1.60 -19.56
CA ASN A 222 -11.19 2.63 -18.55
C ASN A 222 -11.28 2.11 -17.10
N LEU A 223 -10.26 1.42 -16.59
CA LEU A 223 -10.33 0.82 -15.23
C LEU A 223 -8.99 0.97 -14.51
N PHE A 224 -8.87 1.98 -13.63
CA PHE A 224 -7.70 2.13 -12.77
C PHE A 224 -8.04 2.64 -11.36
N SER A 225 -7.32 2.09 -10.39
CA SER A 225 -7.28 2.54 -9.00
C SER A 225 -6.06 3.45 -8.79
N THR A 226 -6.27 4.67 -8.31
CA THR A 226 -5.22 5.63 -7.93
C THR A 226 -4.51 5.22 -6.64
N LEU A 227 -3.18 5.20 -6.65
CA LEU A 227 -2.34 5.05 -5.46
C LEU A 227 -1.85 6.43 -5.03
N ASN A 228 -2.24 6.87 -3.84
CA ASN A 228 -1.82 8.16 -3.27
C ASN A 228 -0.61 7.91 -2.36
N LEU A 229 0.61 8.20 -2.85
CA LEU A 229 1.82 8.03 -2.06
C LEU A 229 2.13 9.33 -1.31
N ASN A 230 2.00 9.31 0.02
CA ASN A 230 2.40 10.42 0.87
C ASN A 230 3.90 10.29 1.22
N PHE A 231 4.75 11.04 0.51
CA PHE A 231 6.20 11.08 0.72
C PHE A 231 6.63 12.17 1.72
N ASP A 232 5.94 12.27 2.86
CA ASP A 232 6.40 13.15 3.94
C ASP A 232 7.78 12.68 4.45
N ASP A 233 8.68 13.63 4.73
CA ASP A 233 10.02 13.41 5.29
C ASP A 233 9.94 12.57 6.57
N SER A 234 8.91 12.81 7.39
CA SER A 234 8.67 12.04 8.62
C SER A 234 8.36 10.56 8.34
N TYR A 235 7.58 10.28 7.30
CA TYR A 235 7.21 8.94 6.88
C TYR A 235 8.43 8.20 6.30
N LEU A 236 9.16 8.84 5.38
CA LEU A 236 10.36 8.26 4.78
C LEU A 236 11.37 7.83 5.85
N ARG A 237 11.67 8.71 6.82
CA ARG A 237 12.57 8.40 7.94
C ARG A 237 12.12 7.24 8.83
N SER A 238 10.82 6.92 8.83
CA SER A 238 10.27 5.81 9.62
C SER A 238 10.36 4.45 8.91
N LEU A 239 10.69 4.43 7.61
CA LEU A 239 10.76 3.20 6.83
C LEU A 239 11.93 2.31 7.30
N PRO A 240 11.73 0.97 7.35
CA PRO A 240 12.82 0.06 7.64
C PRO A 240 13.89 0.12 6.54
N ASN A 241 15.15 -0.09 6.91
CA ASN A 241 16.30 -0.11 5.99
C ASN A 241 16.54 1.19 5.22
N ILE A 242 16.11 2.34 5.75
CA ILE A 242 16.45 3.64 5.19
C ILE A 242 17.86 4.10 5.61
N VAL A 243 18.61 4.63 4.65
CA VAL A 243 19.88 5.34 4.84
C VAL A 243 19.63 6.79 4.48
N VAL A 244 19.65 7.67 5.47
CA VAL A 244 19.48 9.11 5.25
C VAL A 244 20.85 9.77 5.15
N LEU A 245 21.12 10.42 4.01
CA LEU A 245 22.38 11.09 3.75
C LEU A 245 22.11 12.58 3.49
N LYS A 246 22.80 13.46 4.23
CA LYS A 246 22.79 14.89 3.94
C LYS A 246 23.97 15.22 3.02
N THR A 247 23.72 15.31 1.71
CA THR A 247 24.75 15.48 0.68
C THR A 247 24.18 16.08 -0.60
N ASN A 248 25.00 16.83 -1.32
CA ASN A 248 24.70 17.30 -2.69
C ASN A 248 25.30 16.38 -3.77
N LYS A 249 26.13 15.41 -3.37
CA LYS A 249 26.72 14.43 -4.31
C LYS A 249 26.66 13.03 -3.74
N TYR A 250 26.24 12.08 -4.56
CA TYR A 250 26.08 10.68 -4.20
C TYR A 250 26.63 9.77 -5.29
N SER A 251 27.29 8.69 -4.87
CA SER A 251 27.76 7.64 -5.75
C SER A 251 27.15 6.32 -5.29
N LEU A 252 26.53 5.58 -6.20
CA LEU A 252 25.97 4.27 -5.86
C LEU A 252 27.09 3.34 -5.38
N SER A 253 26.84 2.66 -4.27
CA SER A 253 27.75 1.65 -3.73
C SER A 253 27.06 0.29 -3.60
N PRO A 254 27.77 -0.84 -3.74
CA PRO A 254 27.18 -2.17 -3.52
C PRO A 254 26.55 -2.36 -2.14
N GLY A 255 27.00 -1.59 -1.14
CA GLY A 255 26.46 -1.61 0.22
C GLY A 255 25.07 -1.00 0.37
N ASP A 256 24.56 -0.33 -0.66
CA ASP A 256 23.24 0.31 -0.68
C ASP A 256 22.15 -0.60 -1.26
N SER A 257 22.52 -1.75 -1.83
CA SER A 257 21.56 -2.73 -2.34
C SER A 257 20.62 -3.23 -1.22
N GLY A 258 19.33 -3.22 -1.51
CA GLY A 258 18.25 -3.60 -0.59
C GLY A 258 17.90 -2.53 0.44
N LYS A 259 18.46 -1.33 0.33
CA LYS A 259 18.16 -0.18 1.20
C LYS A 259 17.44 0.92 0.44
N ILE A 260 16.76 1.78 1.20
CA ILE A 260 16.20 3.04 0.70
C ILE A 260 17.25 4.12 0.97
N VAL A 261 17.83 4.69 -0.06
CA VAL A 261 18.78 5.81 0.07
C VAL A 261 18.02 7.12 -0.07
N TYR A 262 17.89 7.85 1.03
CA TYR A 262 17.19 9.13 1.04
C TYR A 262 18.20 10.27 1.12
N LEU A 263 18.34 10.99 0.01
CA LEU A 263 19.32 12.04 -0.22
C LEU A 263 18.70 13.40 0.07
N ILE A 264 19.14 14.03 1.16
CA ILE A 264 18.71 15.36 1.56
C ILE A 264 19.83 16.33 1.16
N PRO A 265 19.57 17.30 0.27
CA PRO A 265 20.56 18.30 -0.08
C PRO A 265 21.01 19.11 1.14
N THR A 266 22.18 19.74 1.06
CA THR A 266 22.72 20.52 2.18
C THR A 266 21.87 21.74 2.50
N GLU A 267 21.32 22.36 1.44
CA GLU A 267 20.40 23.50 1.50
C GLU A 267 19.03 23.16 0.87
N PRO A 268 17.92 23.80 1.29
CA PRO A 268 16.55 23.40 0.93
C PRO A 268 16.20 23.35 -0.56
N ASN A 269 17.00 23.96 -1.44
CA ASN A 269 16.76 24.02 -2.89
C ASN A 269 17.97 23.54 -3.70
N ASP A 270 19.00 23.00 -3.04
CA ASP A 270 20.15 22.44 -3.74
C ASP A 270 19.72 21.19 -4.51
N GLU A 271 20.42 20.96 -5.62
CA GLU A 271 20.29 19.76 -6.44
C GLU A 271 21.18 18.66 -5.87
N VAL A 272 20.78 17.40 -6.09
CA VAL A 272 21.61 16.23 -5.75
C VAL A 272 22.19 15.63 -7.01
N GLU A 273 23.50 15.65 -7.11
CA GLU A 273 24.26 15.01 -8.17
C GLU A 273 24.44 13.52 -7.87
N ILE A 274 24.03 12.65 -8.78
CA ILE A 274 24.31 11.21 -8.76
C ILE A 274 25.35 10.90 -9.82
N ASP A 275 26.56 10.56 -9.37
CA ASP A 275 27.72 10.36 -10.22
C ASP A 275 28.58 9.18 -9.73
N ASN A 276 28.96 8.31 -10.66
CA ASN A 276 29.84 7.16 -10.46
C ASN A 276 31.07 7.19 -11.40
N ASN A 277 31.54 8.38 -11.78
CA ASN A 277 32.69 8.59 -12.67
C ASN A 277 32.48 7.94 -14.05
N SER A 278 31.48 8.42 -14.81
CA SER A 278 31.13 8.11 -16.22
C SER A 278 30.18 6.93 -16.48
N SER A 279 30.45 5.73 -15.98
CA SER A 279 29.56 4.58 -16.19
C SER A 279 29.63 3.59 -15.02
N TYR A 280 28.46 3.10 -14.58
CA TYR A 280 28.36 2.15 -13.48
C TYR A 280 27.45 0.98 -13.84
N GLN A 281 27.94 -0.24 -13.56
CA GLN A 281 27.13 -1.44 -13.65
C GLN A 281 26.66 -1.82 -12.24
N TYR A 282 25.38 -1.64 -11.95
CA TYR A 282 24.82 -1.94 -10.63
C TYR A 282 24.35 -3.40 -10.55
N ASN A 283 24.60 -4.03 -9.40
CA ASN A 283 24.13 -5.38 -9.08
C ASN A 283 23.32 -5.32 -7.78
N GLY A 284 22.05 -5.71 -7.84
CA GLY A 284 21.10 -5.60 -6.72
C GLY A 284 19.96 -4.61 -6.96
N ASN A 285 19.19 -4.35 -5.91
CA ASN A 285 18.00 -3.50 -5.96
C ASN A 285 18.25 -2.20 -5.20
N TYR A 286 18.11 -1.07 -5.87
CA TYR A 286 18.41 0.25 -5.34
C TYR A 286 17.17 1.14 -5.46
N LEU A 287 16.81 1.79 -4.35
CA LEU A 287 15.79 2.84 -4.32
C LEU A 287 16.43 4.12 -3.81
N ILE A 288 16.53 5.12 -4.67
CA ILE A 288 17.08 6.44 -4.35
C ILE A 288 15.95 7.44 -4.36
N ILE A 289 15.82 8.22 -3.30
CA ILE A 289 14.78 9.24 -3.16
C ILE A 289 15.46 10.55 -2.78
N SER A 290 15.08 11.65 -3.43
CA SER A 290 15.44 13.00 -3.01
C SER A 290 14.20 13.89 -2.97
N PRO A 291 14.07 14.81 -1.99
CA PRO A 291 12.99 15.77 -2.00
C PRO A 291 13.15 16.82 -3.13
N ASN A 292 14.36 16.98 -3.68
CA ASN A 292 14.71 18.02 -4.65
C ASN A 292 15.12 17.44 -6.00
N THR A 293 15.53 18.32 -6.92
CA THR A 293 16.04 17.97 -8.24
C THR A 293 17.24 17.02 -8.14
N ILE A 294 17.23 15.99 -8.99
CA ILE A 294 18.32 15.02 -9.10
C ILE A 294 19.00 15.19 -10.45
N GLU A 295 20.30 15.44 -10.44
CA GLU A 295 21.14 15.46 -11.63
C GLU A 295 21.84 14.11 -11.78
N ILE A 296 21.71 13.46 -12.93
CA ILE A 296 22.37 12.19 -13.23
C ILE A 296 23.50 12.46 -14.21
N GLU A 297 24.74 12.30 -13.75
CA GLU A 297 25.94 12.58 -14.54
C GLU A 297 26.58 11.34 -15.17
N SER A 298 26.18 10.14 -14.74
CA SER A 298 26.76 8.86 -15.14
C SER A 298 25.78 7.97 -15.89
N SER A 299 26.30 7.12 -16.78
CA SER A 299 25.54 6.03 -17.39
C SER A 299 25.35 4.88 -16.40
N TYR A 300 24.16 4.28 -16.34
CA TYR A 300 23.85 3.18 -15.45
C TYR A 300 23.38 1.97 -16.26
N SER A 301 23.94 0.80 -15.97
CA SER A 301 23.51 -0.46 -16.59
C SER A 301 23.32 -1.52 -15.52
N ARG A 302 22.34 -2.41 -15.72
CA ARG A 302 22.14 -3.53 -14.80
C ARG A 302 23.19 -4.62 -15.04
N ALA A 303 23.65 -5.26 -13.97
CA ALA A 303 24.53 -6.43 -14.04
C ALA A 303 23.78 -7.69 -14.48
N ASN A 304 22.50 -7.82 -14.12
CA ASN A 304 21.65 -8.97 -14.42
C ASN A 304 20.17 -8.57 -14.37
N ASN A 305 19.29 -9.46 -14.83
CA ASN A 305 17.83 -9.22 -14.92
C ASN A 305 17.12 -9.13 -13.55
N ASN A 306 17.80 -9.47 -12.45
CA ASN A 306 17.25 -9.37 -11.10
C ASN A 306 17.68 -8.07 -10.39
N SER A 307 18.47 -7.23 -11.07
CA SER A 307 18.95 -5.96 -10.53
C SER A 307 18.06 -4.83 -11.02
N ASN A 308 17.63 -3.96 -10.11
CA ASN A 308 16.76 -2.83 -10.39
C ASN A 308 17.32 -1.55 -9.77
N LEU A 309 17.22 -0.44 -10.49
CA LEU A 309 17.52 0.89 -9.97
C LEU A 309 16.28 1.76 -10.16
N THR A 310 15.77 2.32 -9.08
CA THR A 310 14.69 3.31 -9.10
C THR A 310 15.17 4.60 -8.47
N ILE A 311 14.99 5.71 -9.17
CA ILE A 311 15.37 7.06 -8.74
C ILE A 311 14.10 7.91 -8.71
N ILE A 312 13.83 8.50 -7.55
CA ILE A 312 12.63 9.30 -7.30
C ILE A 312 13.05 10.71 -6.87
N SER A 313 12.66 11.73 -7.64
CA SER A 313 12.62 13.11 -7.19
C SER A 313 11.20 13.46 -6.75
N VAL A 314 11.01 13.97 -5.54
CA VAL A 314 9.67 14.26 -5.00
C VAL A 314 9.18 15.63 -5.48
N ASN A 315 9.97 16.69 -5.27
CA ASN A 315 9.58 18.07 -5.60
C ASN A 315 10.47 18.75 -6.64
N GLY A 316 11.34 18.01 -7.32
CA GLY A 316 12.22 18.55 -8.35
C GLY A 316 12.21 17.75 -9.63
N ASP A 317 13.06 18.19 -10.55
CA ASP A 317 13.25 17.55 -11.85
C ASP A 317 14.25 16.39 -11.75
N ILE A 318 14.30 15.56 -12.79
CA ILE A 318 15.45 14.67 -13.05
C ILE A 318 16.18 15.23 -14.25
N LYS A 319 17.46 15.57 -14.11
CA LYS A 319 18.29 16.15 -15.17
C LYS A 319 19.31 15.16 -15.70
N LEU A 320 19.39 15.05 -17.03
CA LEU A 320 20.34 14.23 -17.77
C LEU A 320 21.29 15.17 -18.54
N GLU A 321 22.42 15.54 -17.95
CA GLU A 321 23.23 16.68 -18.42
C GLU A 321 24.26 16.30 -19.52
N LYS A 322 24.47 15.01 -19.77
CA LYS A 322 25.45 14.48 -20.75
C LYS A 322 24.83 13.38 -21.60
N LYS A 323 25.56 12.93 -22.63
CA LYS A 323 25.24 11.69 -23.34
C LYS A 323 25.38 10.53 -22.35
N ILE A 324 24.24 10.09 -21.80
CA ILE A 324 24.17 9.00 -20.84
C ILE A 324 23.14 7.96 -21.27
N ASP A 325 23.50 6.70 -21.02
CA ASP A 325 22.60 5.56 -21.15
C ASP A 325 22.25 5.07 -19.75
N VAL A 326 20.98 5.24 -19.36
CA VAL A 326 20.49 4.96 -18.01
C VAL A 326 19.48 3.83 -18.05
N THR A 327 19.86 2.63 -17.61
CA THR A 327 18.95 1.52 -17.37
C THR A 327 18.40 1.65 -15.95
N ALA A 328 17.30 2.37 -15.77
CA ALA A 328 16.67 2.61 -14.46
C ALA A 328 15.21 3.04 -14.61
N ASN A 329 14.47 2.99 -13.51
CA ASN A 329 13.18 3.66 -13.37
C ASN A 329 13.41 5.08 -12.85
N LEU A 330 12.93 6.09 -13.58
CA LEU A 330 13.06 7.50 -13.25
C LEU A 330 11.67 8.08 -12.96
N ILE A 331 11.48 8.60 -11.76
CA ILE A 331 10.20 9.12 -11.30
C ILE A 331 10.41 10.54 -10.75
N ALA A 332 9.83 11.55 -11.40
CA ALA A 332 9.80 12.93 -10.88
C ALA A 332 8.35 13.26 -10.50
N LEU A 333 8.03 13.22 -9.20
CA LEU A 333 6.63 13.24 -8.76
C LEU A 333 5.97 14.60 -9.00
N ASN A 334 6.70 15.69 -8.82
CA ASN A 334 6.19 17.04 -9.08
C ASN A 334 7.04 17.79 -10.11
N GLY A 335 7.98 17.11 -10.77
CA GLY A 335 8.89 17.72 -11.73
C GLY A 335 8.88 17.06 -13.10
N SER A 336 9.85 17.45 -13.90
CA SER A 336 10.06 17.05 -15.29
C SER A 336 11.33 16.20 -15.45
N LEU A 337 11.46 15.53 -16.59
CA LEU A 337 12.73 14.98 -17.05
C LEU A 337 13.37 16.01 -17.98
N GLU A 338 14.47 16.63 -17.56
CA GLU A 338 15.27 17.50 -18.41
C GLU A 338 16.43 16.73 -19.03
N TYR A 339 16.73 16.96 -20.30
CA TYR A 339 17.93 16.41 -20.94
C TYR A 339 18.69 17.44 -21.77
N HIS A 340 20.01 17.30 -21.79
CA HIS A 340 20.94 18.18 -22.50
C HIS A 340 21.49 17.61 -23.79
N ASP A 341 21.86 18.53 -24.66
CA ASP A 341 22.11 18.32 -26.09
C ASP A 341 23.59 18.17 -26.46
N ASN A 342 24.51 18.45 -25.53
CA ASN A 342 25.86 18.84 -25.90
C ASN A 342 26.79 17.72 -26.44
N SER A 343 26.34 16.45 -26.55
CA SER A 343 27.17 15.39 -27.16
C SER A 343 26.46 14.12 -27.68
N GLY A 344 25.14 13.98 -27.59
CA GLY A 344 24.44 12.81 -28.16
C GLY A 344 23.07 12.48 -27.56
N LYS A 345 22.47 11.40 -28.07
CA LYS A 345 21.19 10.83 -27.61
C LYS A 345 21.33 10.38 -26.15
N ALA A 346 20.53 10.97 -25.25
CA ALA A 346 20.28 10.40 -23.93
C ALA A 346 19.30 9.23 -24.09
N THR A 347 19.65 8.08 -23.51
CA THR A 347 18.81 6.88 -23.54
C THR A 347 18.40 6.53 -22.13
N VAL A 348 17.09 6.37 -21.88
CA VAL A 348 16.60 5.78 -20.64
C VAL A 348 15.94 4.44 -20.98
N THR A 349 16.37 3.38 -20.30
CA THR A 349 15.84 2.02 -20.44
C THR A 349 15.18 1.59 -19.13
N GLY A 350 13.85 1.66 -19.06
CA GLY A 350 13.06 1.44 -17.85
C GLY A 350 11.73 2.19 -17.87
N VAL A 351 11.18 2.47 -16.70
CA VAL A 351 9.96 3.27 -16.55
C VAL A 351 10.35 4.74 -16.33
N VAL A 352 9.75 5.65 -17.10
CA VAL A 352 9.87 7.09 -16.89
C VAL A 352 8.50 7.65 -16.56
N MET A 353 8.42 8.43 -15.48
CA MET A 353 7.18 8.92 -14.90
C MET A 353 7.39 10.31 -14.34
N VAL A 354 7.03 11.30 -15.13
CA VAL A 354 7.31 12.72 -14.90
C VAL A 354 6.13 13.55 -15.39
N ASN A 355 6.06 14.83 -14.99
CA ASN A 355 5.04 15.75 -15.48
C ASN A 355 5.30 16.16 -16.92
N ASP A 356 6.55 16.48 -17.24
CA ASP A 356 7.00 16.92 -18.57
C ASP A 356 8.34 16.30 -18.95
N ILE A 357 8.65 16.23 -20.24
CA ILE A 357 9.98 15.87 -20.74
C ILE A 357 10.51 17.06 -21.53
N ASN A 358 11.47 17.77 -20.95
CA ASN A 358 11.97 19.04 -21.45
C ASN A 358 13.37 18.88 -22.04
N LYS A 359 13.59 19.49 -23.20
CA LYS A 359 14.92 19.67 -23.76
C LYS A 359 15.47 21.03 -23.34
N LYS A 360 16.66 21.05 -22.73
CA LYS A 360 17.24 22.29 -22.18
C LYS A 360 17.83 23.25 -23.24
N GLU A 361 18.14 22.75 -24.45
CA GLU A 361 18.68 23.58 -25.55
C GLU A 361 17.99 23.39 -26.92
N ASN A 362 17.95 24.46 -27.72
CA ASN A 362 17.10 24.65 -28.92
C ASN A 362 17.65 24.06 -30.24
N ASN A 363 18.53 23.05 -30.22
CA ASN A 363 19.04 22.46 -31.48
C ASN A 363 18.07 21.38 -32.02
N ASN A 364 17.50 21.58 -33.21
CA ASN A 364 16.39 20.77 -33.75
C ASN A 364 16.76 19.35 -34.23
N ASN A 365 17.98 18.87 -33.98
CA ASN A 365 18.54 17.65 -34.61
C ASN A 365 18.84 16.48 -33.66
N VAL A 366 18.53 16.59 -32.35
CA VAL A 366 18.84 15.54 -31.37
C VAL A 366 17.57 15.01 -30.70
N LYS A 367 17.46 13.69 -30.67
CA LYS A 367 16.32 12.93 -30.12
C LYS A 367 16.72 12.28 -28.79
N ALA A 368 15.85 12.34 -27.79
CA ALA A 368 15.92 11.43 -26.64
C ALA A 368 15.33 10.06 -27.05
N MET A 369 15.80 8.98 -26.43
CA MET A 369 15.19 7.65 -26.58
C MET A 369 14.75 7.13 -25.23
N LEU A 370 13.45 6.84 -25.13
CA LEU A 370 12.88 6.13 -24.01
C LEU A 370 12.55 4.72 -24.47
N THR A 371 13.16 3.74 -23.82
CA THR A 371 12.96 2.32 -24.09
C THR A 371 12.34 1.70 -22.86
N TYR A 372 11.13 1.16 -22.97
CA TYR A 372 10.57 0.39 -21.86
C TYR A 372 11.29 -0.95 -21.70
N ASP A 373 11.61 -1.28 -20.46
CA ASP A 373 12.24 -2.53 -20.09
C ASP A 373 11.27 -3.38 -19.23
N PRO A 374 10.73 -4.48 -19.76
CA PRO A 374 9.76 -5.30 -19.03
C PRO A 374 10.36 -5.99 -17.80
N TYR A 375 11.68 -6.01 -17.66
CA TYR A 375 12.35 -6.56 -16.48
C TYR A 375 12.56 -5.50 -15.39
N ASN A 376 12.46 -4.20 -15.70
CA ASN A 376 12.46 -3.11 -14.71
C ASN A 376 11.03 -2.81 -14.22
N ASN A 377 10.21 -3.84 -14.01
CA ASN A 377 8.86 -3.64 -13.50
C ASN A 377 8.91 -3.08 -12.08
N LEU A 378 8.12 -2.04 -11.81
CA LEU A 378 7.89 -1.45 -10.49
C LEU A 378 7.26 -2.44 -9.48
N THR A 379 7.10 -3.72 -9.86
CA THR A 379 6.53 -4.82 -9.08
C THR A 379 7.32 -5.18 -7.82
N ASN A 380 8.56 -4.69 -7.67
CA ASN A 380 9.50 -5.06 -6.60
C ASN A 380 10.04 -3.86 -5.79
N ILE A 381 9.38 -2.69 -5.81
CA ILE A 381 9.71 -1.60 -4.88
C ILE A 381 9.27 -1.95 -3.46
#